data_AF-A0A7X1YBH5-F1
#
_entry.id   AF-A0A7X1YBH5-F1
#
_cell.length_a   1.000
_cell.length_b   1.000
_cell.length_c   1.000
_cell.angle_alpha   90.00
_cell.angle_beta   90.00
_cell.angle_gamma   90.00
#
_symmetry.space_group_name_H-M   'P 1'
#
loop_
_entity.id
_entity.type
_entity.pdbx_description
1 polymer ?
#
loop_
_entity_poly.entity_id
_entity_poly.type
_entity_poly.pdbx_seq_one_letter_code
_entity_poly.pdbx_strand_id
1 'polypeptide(L)'
;MTGMERLSLRVSEMINHPIAQLRRSVTIHKLDTDGDREWEEVMGVLSETDELDMTINDDGTITLKWEMVADEYRQVEADEFEPEEEPVPF
;
A
#
# COMPACT_ATOMS: atom_id res chain seq x y z
N MET A 1 14.79 -11.32 4.42
CA MET A 1 13.66 -10.79 3.63
C MET A 1 13.77 -11.37 2.23
N THR A 2 12.75 -12.10 1.81
CA THR A 2 12.63 -12.70 0.48
C THR A 2 12.26 -11.64 -0.57
N GLY A 3 12.41 -11.96 -1.87
CA GLY A 3 11.99 -11.07 -2.96
C GLY A 3 10.49 -10.74 -2.89
N MET A 4 9.68 -11.74 -2.54
CA MET A 4 8.23 -11.62 -2.34
C MET A 4 7.89 -10.61 -1.24
N GLU A 5 8.40 -10.82 -0.02
CA GLU A 5 8.13 -9.94 1.13
C GLU A 5 8.53 -8.49 0.84
N ARG A 6 9.66 -8.28 0.13
CA ARG A 6 10.10 -6.95 -0.25
C ARG A 6 9.15 -6.29 -1.24
N LEU A 7 8.69 -7.02 -2.27
CA LEU A 7 7.75 -6.48 -3.25
C LEU A 7 6.42 -6.15 -2.58
N SER A 8 5.87 -7.07 -1.78
CA SER A 8 4.64 -6.86 -1.03
C SER A 8 4.73 -5.63 -0.13
N LEU A 9 5.81 -5.49 0.65
CA LEU A 9 6.03 -4.31 1.49
C LEU A 9 6.08 -3.03 0.66
N ARG A 10 6.81 -3.02 -0.46
CA ARG A 10 6.88 -1.83 -1.33
C ARG A 10 5.50 -1.46 -1.87
N VAL A 11 4.71 -2.42 -2.33
CA VAL A 11 3.36 -2.17 -2.83
C VAL A 11 2.45 -1.63 -1.72
N SER A 12 2.53 -2.19 -0.50
CA SER A 12 1.81 -1.68 0.66
C SER A 12 2.20 -0.24 1.00
N GLU A 13 3.49 0.09 1.03
CA GLU A 13 3.98 1.46 1.24
C GLU A 13 3.47 2.41 0.15
N MET A 14 3.46 1.95 -1.11
CA MET A 14 2.96 2.72 -2.25
C MET A 14 1.46 3.00 -2.15
N ILE A 15 0.66 2.03 -1.70
CA ILE A 15 -0.78 2.20 -1.47
C ILE A 15 -1.02 3.14 -0.29
N ASN A 16 -0.32 2.94 0.83
CA ASN A 16 -0.48 3.74 2.05
C ASN A 16 0.09 5.17 1.93
N HIS A 17 0.81 5.48 0.86
CA HIS A 17 1.36 6.82 0.65
C HIS A 17 0.24 7.88 0.59
N PRO A 18 0.37 9.05 1.27
CA PRO A 18 -0.72 10.03 1.37
C PRO A 18 -1.28 10.50 0.02
N ILE A 19 -0.42 10.68 -0.98
CA ILE A 19 -0.83 11.06 -2.33
C ILE A 19 -1.61 9.92 -3.02
N ALA A 20 -1.24 8.66 -2.78
CA ALA A 20 -1.91 7.50 -3.36
C ALA A 20 -3.29 7.32 -2.72
N GLN A 21 -3.41 7.49 -1.40
CA GLN A 21 -4.70 7.52 -0.69
C GLN A 21 -5.62 8.66 -1.19
N LEU A 22 -5.06 9.85 -1.44
CA LEU A 22 -5.83 10.98 -1.98
C LEU A 22 -6.30 10.74 -3.43
N ARG A 23 -5.41 10.23 -4.30
CA ARG A 23 -5.73 9.94 -5.71
C ARG A 23 -6.50 8.64 -5.89
N ARG A 24 -6.48 7.77 -4.87
CA ARG A 24 -7.00 6.41 -4.83
C ARG A 24 -6.46 5.55 -5.96
N SER A 25 -5.18 5.76 -6.25
CA SER A 25 -4.52 5.11 -7.36
C SER A 25 -3.02 5.12 -7.17
N VAL A 26 -2.36 4.05 -7.60
CA VAL A 26 -0.91 4.01 -7.69
C VAL A 26 -0.45 3.28 -8.95
N THR A 27 0.67 3.72 -9.52
CA THR A 27 1.32 3.06 -10.66
C THR A 27 2.56 2.35 -10.15
N ILE A 28 2.59 1.03 -10.29
CA ILE A 28 3.67 0.16 -9.85
C ILE A 28 4.54 -0.18 -11.05
N HIS A 29 5.83 0.08 -10.88
CA HIS A 29 6.87 -0.30 -11.82
C HIS A 29 7.56 -1.56 -11.30
N LYS A 30 7.85 -2.51 -12.20
CA LYS A 30 8.68 -3.66 -11.87
C LYS A 30 10.15 -3.23 -11.82
N LEU A 31 10.83 -3.55 -10.72
CA LEU A 31 12.27 -3.29 -10.57
C LEU A 31 13.08 -4.55 -10.91
N ASP A 32 14.37 -4.38 -11.17
CA ASP A 32 15.32 -5.50 -11.40
C ASP A 32 15.37 -6.49 -10.23
N THR A 33 14.96 -6.04 -9.05
CA THR A 33 14.90 -6.83 -7.83
C THR A 33 13.62 -7.66 -7.70
N ASP A 34 12.60 -7.37 -8.50
CA ASP A 34 11.32 -8.05 -8.48
C ASP A 34 11.38 -9.18 -9.51
N GLY A 35 11.64 -10.40 -9.03
CA GLY A 35 11.64 -11.57 -9.89
C GLY A 35 10.28 -11.77 -10.58
N ASP A 36 10.28 -12.39 -11.76
CA ASP A 36 9.07 -12.60 -12.56
C ASP A 36 7.97 -13.30 -11.75
N ARG A 37 8.34 -14.38 -11.06
CA ARG A 37 7.43 -15.16 -10.24
C ARG A 37 6.85 -14.33 -9.10
N GLU A 38 7.70 -13.62 -8.35
CA GLU A 38 7.23 -12.78 -7.24
C GLU A 38 6.29 -11.68 -7.73
N TRP A 39 6.60 -11.09 -8.89
CA TRP A 39 5.76 -10.09 -9.52
C TRP A 39 4.39 -10.65 -9.92
N GLU A 40 4.37 -11.79 -10.62
CA GLU A 40 3.12 -12.46 -11.03
C GLU A 40 2.24 -12.82 -9.84
N GLU A 41 2.83 -13.35 -8.76
CA GLU A 41 2.08 -13.72 -7.56
C GLU A 41 1.47 -12.51 -6.85
N VAL A 42 2.24 -11.44 -6.64
CA VAL A 42 1.72 -10.22 -5.98
C VAL A 42 0.63 -9.56 -6.83
N MET A 43 0.84 -9.45 -8.14
CA MET A 43 -0.18 -8.86 -9.02
C MET A 43 -1.41 -9.77 -9.14
N GLY A 44 -1.23 -11.09 -9.13
CA GLY A 44 -2.32 -12.05 -9.08
C GLY A 44 -3.24 -11.78 -7.89
N VAL A 45 -2.68 -11.77 -6.67
CA VAL A 45 -3.45 -11.52 -5.44
C VAL A 45 -4.18 -10.17 -5.48
N LEU A 46 -3.53 -9.13 -5.97
CA LEU A 46 -4.15 -7.80 -6.07
C LEU A 46 -5.28 -7.77 -7.11
N SER A 47 -5.12 -8.48 -8.23
CA SER A 47 -6.15 -8.58 -9.27
C SER A 47 -7.36 -9.43 -8.85
N GLU A 48 -7.17 -10.37 -7.91
CA GLU A 48 -8.25 -11.16 -7.31
C GLU A 48 -9.08 -10.37 -6.29
N THR A 49 -8.63 -9.17 -5.90
CA THR A 49 -9.36 -8.32 -4.95
C THR A 49 -10.41 -7.51 -5.70
N ASP A 50 -11.70 -7.83 -5.55
CA ASP A 50 -12.81 -7.18 -6.28
C ASP A 50 -12.88 -5.66 -6.12
N GLU A 51 -12.36 -5.12 -5.01
CA GLU A 51 -12.34 -3.68 -4.72
C GLU A 51 -11.21 -2.92 -5.42
N LEU A 52 -10.27 -3.65 -6.04
CA LEU A 52 -9.13 -3.10 -6.77
C LEU A 52 -9.33 -3.22 -8.28
N ASP A 53 -9.35 -2.08 -8.96
CA ASP A 53 -9.25 -2.05 -10.42
C ASP A 53 -7.77 -2.06 -10.82
N MET A 54 -7.36 -3.11 -11.54
CA MET A 54 -6.00 -3.27 -12.04
C MET A 54 -5.95 -3.05 -13.56
N THR A 55 -5.12 -2.11 -13.99
CA THR A 55 -4.88 -1.81 -15.41
C THR A 55 -3.40 -2.02 -15.76
N ILE A 56 -3.11 -2.82 -16.79
CA ILE A 56 -1.77 -2.94 -17.36
C ILE A 56 -1.59 -1.86 -18.43
N ASN A 57 -0.57 -1.03 -18.29
CA ASN A 57 -0.27 0.06 -19.23
C ASN A 57 0.67 -0.43 -20.35
N ASP A 58 0.70 0.29 -21.48
CA ASP A 58 1.53 -0.04 -22.65
C ASP A 58 3.04 0.01 -22.38
N ASP A 59 3.47 0.70 -21.31
CA ASP A 59 4.87 0.82 -20.89
C ASP A 59 5.32 -0.31 -19.96
N GLY A 60 4.45 -1.30 -19.70
CA GLY A 60 4.72 -2.44 -18.82
C GLY A 60 4.53 -2.14 -17.33
N THR A 61 3.99 -0.97 -16.98
CA THR A 61 3.61 -0.64 -15.60
C THR A 61 2.19 -1.08 -15.30
N ILE A 62 1.87 -1.23 -14.02
CA ILE A 62 0.53 -1.60 -13.58
C ILE A 62 -0.05 -0.47 -12.75
N THR A 63 -1.20 0.05 -13.15
CA THR A 63 -1.96 1.01 -12.36
C THR A 63 -3.01 0.27 -11.55
N LEU A 64 -2.95 0.41 -10.23
CA LEU A 64 -4.00 0.02 -9.31
C LEU A 64 -4.86 1.22 -8.97
N LYS A 65 -6.18 1.05 -8.94
CA LYS A 65 -7.15 2.03 -8.48
C LYS A 65 -8.11 1.38 -7.50
N TRP A 66 -8.58 2.16 -6.54
CA TRP A 66 -9.58 1.72 -5.57
C TRP A 66 -10.57 2.85 -5.31
N GLU A 67 -11.75 2.51 -4.80
CA GLU A 67 -12.71 3.52 -4.35
C GLU A 67 -12.58 3.72 -2.83
N MET A 68 -12.95 4.90 -2.32
CA MET A 68 -13.19 4.99 -0.88
C MET A 68 -14.44 4.17 -0.60
N VAL A 69 -14.28 3.06 0.13
CA VAL A 69 -15.40 2.48 0.86
C VAL A 69 -15.91 3.59 1.76
N ALA A 70 -17.09 4.11 1.47
CA ALA A 70 -17.70 5.16 2.27
C ALA A 70 -17.76 4.65 3.71
N ASP A 71 -17.00 5.31 4.58
CA ASP A 71 -16.91 5.14 6.03
C ASP A 71 -18.13 4.46 6.66
N GLU A 72 -17.95 3.21 7.08
CA GLU A 72 -18.40 2.85 8.43
C GLU A 72 -17.26 2.42 9.35
N TYR A 73 -16.02 2.24 8.88
CA TYR A 73 -14.96 1.78 9.77
C TYR A 73 -13.59 2.41 9.52
N ARG A 74 -13.28 3.27 10.48
CA ARG A 74 -11.98 3.45 11.14
C ARG A 74 -11.18 4.65 10.64
N GLN A 75 -11.60 5.81 11.16
CA GLN A 75 -10.69 6.66 11.91
C GLN A 75 -9.68 5.75 12.65
N VAL A 76 -8.49 5.58 12.08
CA VAL A 76 -7.31 5.32 12.89
C VAL A 76 -7.21 6.53 13.80
N GLU A 77 -7.80 6.39 14.98
CA GLU A 77 -7.41 7.12 16.16
C GLU A 77 -5.89 7.00 16.17
N ALA A 78 -5.23 8.07 15.73
CA ALA A 78 -3.83 8.26 15.99
C ALA A 78 -3.77 8.31 17.51
N ASP A 79 -3.54 7.13 18.08
CA ASP A 79 -3.33 6.87 19.48
C ASP A 79 -2.51 8.03 20.01
N GLU A 80 -3.17 8.78 20.88
CA GLU A 80 -2.66 9.94 21.57
C GLU A 80 -1.38 9.48 22.29
N PHE A 81 -0.23 9.59 21.62
CA PHE A 81 1.07 9.39 22.23
C PHE A 81 1.27 10.62 23.12
N GLU A 82 0.57 10.67 24.26
CA GLU A 82 0.92 11.52 25.37
C GLU A 82 2.28 11.00 25.88
N PRO A 83 3.39 11.74 25.71
CA PRO A 83 4.58 11.39 26.46
C PRO A 83 4.25 11.62 27.95
N GLU A 84 4.18 10.52 28.71
CA GLU A 84 4.10 10.55 30.17
C GLU A 84 5.32 11.31 30.73
N GLU A 85 5.20 12.62 30.93
CA GLU A 85 6.14 13.40 31.72
C GLU A 85 5.73 13.33 33.20
N GLU A 86 6.29 12.36 33.93
CA GLU A 86 6.40 12.41 35.39
C GLU A 86 7.88 12.31 35.81
N PRO A 87 8.30 12.89 36.96
CA PRO A 87 7.99 14.18 37.54
C PRO A 87 9.29 14.96 37.89
N VAL A 88 9.21 16.28 38.13
CA VAL A 88 10.27 16.98 38.91
C VAL A 88 9.72 17.44 40.26
N PRO A 89 10.11 16.80 41.38
CA PRO A 89 9.74 17.27 42.71
C PRO A 89 10.54 18.52 43.08
N PHE A 90 9.87 19.48 43.73
CA PHE A 90 10.46 20.69 44.31
C PHE A 90 11.14 20.41 45.65
#